data_AF-A0A4R7UEK8-F1
#
_entry.id   AF-A0A4R7UEK8-F1
#
_cell.length_a   1.000
_cell.length_b   1.000
_cell.length_c   1.000
_cell.angle_alpha   90.00
_cell.angle_beta   90.00
_cell.angle_gamma   90.00
#
_symmetry.space_group_name_H-M   'P 1'
#
loop_
_entity.id
_entity.type
_entity.pdbx_description
1 polymer ?
#
loop_
_entity_poly.entity_id
_entity_poly.type
_entity_poly.pdbx_seq_one_letter_code
_entity_poly.pdbx_strand_id
1 'polypeptide(L)'
;MQKKRVVLGMSGGVDSSVCAYLLQRQGYEVIGLFMRNWDSAVNNDFLGNKDLNNEICPQEQDYKDAQKVADKLKIKLYRIDFVAEYWDNVFENFISEYKKGRTPNPDILCNKYIKFDKFAKYAFEHLNADYIAMGHYAKVVNGHLYRAKDSQKDQTYFLAQLNSEQLSKVLMPLSDLTKTEIRALAQELGLATAQKKDSTGICFIGERDFTKFLQNYIPAQNGVIIDITTKKEIGSHVGCFYYTIGQRKGLNLGGMCEPYYVCGRDVKQNILYVAPSSQPHFLKSNSLVASGYTFNHTKYNLNNLSAKFRYRQDDIKVFIQILDQIHIKISYPSGALAVTPGQQIVLYDGEKCIGGATIDEVFYNGEKLDYL
;
A
#
# COMPACT_ATOMS: atom_id res chain seq x y z
N MET A 1 -2.25 21.15 33.88
CA MET A 1 -2.64 19.81 33.38
C MET A 1 -1.44 19.19 32.70
N GLN A 2 -1.17 17.90 32.94
CA GLN A 2 -0.11 17.18 32.24
C GLN A 2 -0.46 17.12 30.74
N LYS A 3 0.49 17.51 29.87
CA LYS A 3 0.29 17.43 28.42
C LYS A 3 0.10 15.96 28.04
N LYS A 4 -0.89 15.69 27.18
CA LYS A 4 -1.06 14.36 26.59
C LYS A 4 0.14 14.04 25.70
N ARG A 5 0.62 12.80 25.79
CA ARG A 5 1.81 12.34 25.05
C ARG A 5 1.42 11.70 23.74
N VAL A 6 2.08 12.12 22.66
CA VAL A 6 1.91 11.57 21.32
C VAL A 6 3.24 11.04 20.81
N VAL A 7 3.28 9.76 20.48
CA VAL A 7 4.43 9.17 19.77
C VAL A 7 4.15 9.19 18.27
N LEU A 8 4.96 9.96 17.55
CA LEU A 8 4.83 10.18 16.11
C LEU A 8 5.83 9.31 15.35
N GLY A 9 5.34 8.53 14.39
CA GLY A 9 6.20 7.84 13.43
C GLY A 9 6.92 8.84 12.53
N MET A 10 8.23 8.96 12.71
CA MET A 10 9.07 9.86 11.91
C MET A 10 9.86 9.04 10.89
N SER A 11 9.58 9.23 9.60
CA SER A 11 10.24 8.50 8.51
C SER A 11 11.40 9.26 7.88
N GLY A 12 11.72 10.47 8.36
CA GLY A 12 12.65 11.37 7.69
C GLY A 12 12.08 12.05 6.44
N GLY A 13 10.78 11.91 6.19
CA GLY A 13 10.03 12.61 5.14
C GLY A 13 9.31 13.85 5.63
N VAL A 14 9.04 14.78 4.70
CA VAL A 14 8.40 16.09 4.98
C VAL A 14 7.06 15.98 5.70
N ASP A 15 6.28 14.96 5.39
CA ASP A 15 4.92 14.76 5.93
C ASP A 15 4.97 14.50 7.45
N SER A 16 5.86 13.60 7.88
CA SER A 16 6.08 13.34 9.30
C SER A 16 6.71 14.53 10.02
N SER A 17 7.57 15.30 9.36
CA SER A 17 8.18 16.51 9.94
C SER A 17 7.13 17.58 10.24
N VAL A 18 6.19 17.79 9.33
CA VAL A 18 5.09 18.75 9.54
C VAL A 18 4.10 18.25 10.59
N CYS A 19 3.84 16.94 10.66
CA CYS A 19 3.04 16.36 11.75
C CYS A 19 3.59 16.71 13.12
N ALA A 20 4.92 16.59 13.32
CA ALA A 20 5.57 16.88 14.58
C ALA A 20 5.29 18.32 15.03
N TYR A 21 5.44 19.27 14.11
CA TYR A 21 5.16 20.67 14.35
C TYR A 21 3.68 20.92 14.69
N LEU A 22 2.75 20.36 13.90
CA LEU A 22 1.31 20.53 14.12
C LEU A 22 0.86 19.99 15.48
N LEU A 23 1.36 18.83 15.89
CA LEU A 23 1.06 18.24 17.19
C LEU A 23 1.61 19.09 18.35
N GLN A 24 2.83 19.64 18.22
CA GLN A 24 3.36 20.56 19.23
C GLN A 24 2.50 21.83 19.33
N ARG A 25 2.07 22.38 18.19
CA ARG A 25 1.18 23.55 18.12
C ARG A 25 -0.19 23.30 18.76
N GLN A 26 -0.68 22.06 18.71
CA GLN A 26 -1.90 21.62 19.37
C GLN A 26 -1.72 21.38 20.89
N GLY A 27 -0.49 21.51 21.41
CA GLY A 27 -0.20 21.46 22.84
C GLY A 27 0.23 20.09 23.37
N TYR A 28 0.43 19.10 22.51
CA TYR A 28 0.89 17.76 22.90
C TYR A 28 2.36 17.73 23.34
N GLU A 29 2.71 16.77 24.19
CA GLU A 29 4.10 16.32 24.36
C GLU A 29 4.42 15.36 23.20
N VAL A 30 5.26 15.79 22.26
CA VAL A 30 5.57 15.01 21.06
C VAL A 30 6.90 14.28 21.24
N ILE A 31 6.88 12.97 20.99
CA ILE A 31 8.06 12.12 20.90
C ILE A 31 8.11 11.56 19.48
N GLY A 32 9.24 11.69 18.80
CA GLY A 32 9.49 11.01 17.54
C GLY A 32 9.94 9.57 17.77
N LEU A 33 9.47 8.66 16.93
CA LEU A 33 9.96 7.28 16.86
C LEU A 33 10.23 6.91 15.41
N PHE A 34 11.50 6.65 15.11
CA PHE A 34 11.96 6.17 13.81
C PHE A 34 12.01 4.64 13.80
N MET A 35 11.42 4.02 12.78
CA MET A 35 11.41 2.57 12.61
C MET A 35 12.38 2.17 11.50
N ARG A 36 13.29 1.24 11.81
CA ARG A 36 14.01 0.46 10.81
C ARG A 36 13.31 -0.88 10.63
N ASN A 37 12.75 -1.12 9.44
CA ASN A 37 11.95 -2.32 9.15
C ASN A 37 12.52 -3.16 8.00
N TRP A 38 13.62 -2.74 7.40
CA TRP A 38 14.24 -3.46 6.31
C TRP A 38 15.75 -3.29 6.38
N ASP A 39 16.51 -4.36 6.19
CA ASP A 39 17.96 -4.29 6.07
C ASP A 39 18.37 -5.11 4.85
N SER A 40 18.98 -4.45 3.86
CA SER A 40 19.23 -5.11 2.58
C SER A 40 20.19 -6.30 2.69
N ALA A 41 21.13 -6.26 3.63
CA ALA A 41 22.09 -7.34 3.83
C ALA A 41 21.46 -8.52 4.57
N VAL A 42 20.69 -8.24 5.63
CA VAL A 42 19.97 -9.28 6.39
C VAL A 42 18.87 -9.93 5.55
N ASN A 43 18.20 -9.15 4.70
CA ASN A 43 17.07 -9.61 3.92
C ASN A 43 17.43 -10.13 2.52
N ASN A 44 18.71 -10.25 2.15
CA ASN A 44 19.15 -10.68 0.81
C ASN A 44 18.62 -9.82 -0.36
N ASP A 45 18.49 -8.50 -0.16
CA ASP A 45 18.06 -7.53 -1.18
C ASP A 45 19.27 -6.98 -1.97
N PHE A 46 19.79 -7.79 -2.90
CA PHE A 46 20.98 -7.43 -3.69
C PHE A 46 20.64 -7.04 -5.14
N LEU A 47 19.81 -7.83 -5.82
CA LEU A 47 19.45 -7.59 -7.21
C LEU A 47 18.44 -6.44 -7.34
N GLY A 48 18.72 -5.51 -8.25
CA GLY A 48 17.83 -4.37 -8.51
C GLY A 48 17.90 -3.24 -7.48
N ASN A 49 18.79 -3.38 -6.49
CA ASN A 49 19.07 -2.38 -5.47
C ASN A 49 20.19 -1.43 -5.95
N LYS A 50 19.83 -0.17 -6.23
CA LYS A 50 20.77 0.85 -6.70
C LYS A 50 21.61 1.44 -5.57
N ASP A 51 21.22 1.20 -4.32
CA ASP A 51 21.76 1.88 -3.15
C ASP A 51 22.84 1.07 -2.41
N LEU A 52 23.15 -0.16 -2.86
CA LEU A 52 24.12 -1.05 -2.19
C LEU A 52 25.52 -0.44 -2.09
N ASN A 53 25.91 0.35 -3.08
CA ASN A 53 27.24 0.96 -3.16
C ASN A 53 27.28 2.38 -2.60
N ASN A 54 26.17 2.88 -2.04
CA ASN A 54 26.15 4.20 -1.43
C ASN A 54 26.96 4.18 -0.12
N GLU A 55 27.74 5.22 0.14
CA GLU A 55 28.50 5.37 1.38
C GLU A 55 27.61 5.35 2.63
N ILE A 56 26.37 5.82 2.49
CA ILE A 56 25.35 5.82 3.54
C ILE A 56 24.11 5.11 2.99
N CYS A 57 23.66 4.08 3.72
CA CYS A 57 22.39 3.41 3.45
C CYS A 57 21.23 4.42 3.48
N PRO A 58 20.27 4.39 2.54
CA PRO A 58 19.15 5.33 2.48
C PRO A 58 18.39 5.50 3.81
N GLN A 59 18.21 4.42 4.57
CA GLN A 59 17.51 4.49 5.85
C GLN A 59 18.30 5.24 6.94
N GLU A 60 19.64 5.18 6.91
CA GLU A 60 20.45 6.01 7.80
C GLU A 60 20.38 7.48 7.41
N GLN A 61 20.27 7.76 6.11
CA GLN A 61 20.04 9.13 5.65
C GLN A 61 18.66 9.63 6.12
N ASP A 62 17.62 8.79 6.03
CA ASP A 62 16.28 9.09 6.54
C ASP A 62 16.29 9.32 8.06
N TYR A 63 17.02 8.50 8.83
CA TYR A 63 17.17 8.69 10.27
C TYR A 63 17.88 10.02 10.60
N LYS A 64 18.97 10.35 9.90
CA LYS A 64 19.67 11.64 10.05
C LYS A 64 18.76 12.83 9.74
N ASP A 65 17.92 12.73 8.72
CA ASP A 65 16.96 13.78 8.37
C ASP A 65 15.87 13.93 9.43
N ALA A 66 15.35 12.81 9.95
CA ALA A 66 14.42 12.82 11.08
C ALA A 66 15.05 13.44 12.33
N GLN A 67 16.32 13.12 12.63
CA GLN A 67 17.06 13.69 13.77
C GLN A 67 17.23 15.20 13.63
N LYS A 68 17.63 15.71 12.45
CA LYS A 68 17.74 17.15 12.20
C LYS A 68 16.43 17.89 12.44
N VAL A 69 15.31 17.29 12.03
CA VAL A 69 13.97 17.86 12.28
C VAL A 69 13.63 17.81 13.76
N ALA A 70 13.92 16.68 14.42
CA ALA A 70 13.67 16.49 15.84
C ALA A 70 14.44 17.52 16.69
N ASP A 71 15.72 17.75 16.39
CA ASP A 71 16.58 18.73 17.05
C ASP A 71 16.03 20.15 16.87
N LYS A 72 15.64 20.51 15.63
CA LYS A 72 15.07 21.82 15.32
C LYS A 72 13.76 22.07 16.07
N LEU A 73 12.90 21.06 16.16
CA LEU A 73 11.63 21.13 16.87
C LEU A 73 11.76 20.85 18.39
N LYS A 74 12.97 20.55 18.86
CA LYS A 74 13.27 20.20 20.26
C LYS A 74 12.40 19.06 20.78
N ILE A 75 12.20 18.02 19.95
CA ILE A 75 11.53 16.77 20.35
C ILE A 75 12.54 15.65 20.50
N LYS A 76 12.27 14.72 21.41
CA LYS A 76 13.09 13.52 21.55
C LYS A 76 12.79 12.56 20.39
N LEU A 77 13.82 12.05 19.73
CA LEU A 77 13.71 11.01 18.72
C LEU A 77 14.28 9.70 19.28
N TYR A 78 13.48 8.65 19.23
CA TYR A 78 13.92 7.27 19.47
C TYR A 78 14.04 6.53 18.16
N ARG A 79 14.79 5.42 18.20
CA ARG A 79 14.92 4.48 17.10
C ARG A 79 14.55 3.08 17.59
N ILE A 80 13.86 2.34 16.75
CA ILE A 80 13.53 0.93 16.97
C ILE A 80 13.71 0.13 15.69
N ASP A 81 14.02 -1.15 15.85
CA ASP A 81 14.13 -2.13 14.78
C ASP A 81 12.92 -3.06 14.81
N PHE A 82 12.23 -3.21 13.67
CA PHE A 82 11.20 -4.21 13.42
C PHE A 82 11.48 -5.00 12.13
N VAL A 83 12.75 -5.21 11.79
CA VAL A 83 13.18 -5.94 10.58
C VAL A 83 12.64 -7.37 10.60
N ALA A 84 12.73 -8.05 11.75
CA ALA A 84 12.21 -9.42 11.90
C ALA A 84 10.68 -9.44 11.74
N GLU A 85 9.97 -8.57 12.44
CA GLU A 85 8.51 -8.53 12.37
C GLU A 85 7.99 -8.12 10.99
N TYR A 86 8.69 -7.22 10.29
CA TYR A 86 8.35 -6.85 8.92
C TYR A 86 8.56 -8.03 7.98
N TRP A 87 9.68 -8.76 8.14
CA TRP A 87 9.93 -9.97 7.34
C TRP A 87 8.79 -10.99 7.53
N ASP A 88 8.53 -11.40 8.76
CA ASP A 88 7.57 -12.45 9.09
C ASP A 88 6.12 -12.08 8.73
N ASN A 89 5.69 -10.85 9.06
CA ASN A 89 4.28 -10.48 8.95
C ASN A 89 3.91 -9.80 7.63
N VAL A 90 4.89 -9.30 6.87
CA VAL A 90 4.64 -8.55 5.63
C VAL A 90 5.33 -9.21 4.45
N PHE A 91 6.65 -9.43 4.54
CA PHE A 91 7.43 -9.82 3.39
C PHE A 91 7.27 -11.30 2.99
N GLU A 92 7.17 -12.20 3.96
CA GLU A 92 6.89 -13.61 3.67
C GLU A 92 5.54 -13.80 2.97
N ASN A 93 4.51 -13.10 3.44
CA ASN A 93 3.21 -13.09 2.77
C ASN A 93 3.32 -12.55 1.34
N PHE A 94 4.03 -11.44 1.16
CA PHE A 94 4.27 -10.84 -0.15
C PHE A 94 4.88 -11.86 -1.13
N ILE A 95 5.95 -12.55 -0.75
CA ILE A 95 6.57 -13.58 -1.61
C ILE A 95 5.66 -14.79 -1.83
N SER A 96 4.97 -15.26 -0.78
CA SER A 96 4.01 -16.36 -0.88
C SER A 96 2.89 -16.06 -1.88
N GLU A 97 2.32 -14.86 -1.85
CA GLU A 97 1.24 -14.47 -2.77
C GLU A 97 1.74 -14.38 -4.22
N TYR A 98 2.94 -13.86 -4.45
CA TYR A 98 3.56 -13.92 -5.77
C TYR A 98 3.73 -15.35 -6.28
N LYS A 99 4.21 -16.28 -5.43
CA LYS A 99 4.35 -17.71 -5.81
C LYS A 99 3.01 -18.38 -6.16
N LYS A 100 1.88 -17.83 -5.69
CA LYS A 100 0.52 -18.26 -6.07
C LYS A 100 0.00 -17.59 -7.35
N GLY A 101 0.78 -16.74 -8.01
CA GLY A 101 0.37 -15.97 -9.19
C GLY A 101 -0.45 -14.71 -8.87
N ARG A 102 -0.61 -14.37 -7.59
CA ARG A 102 -1.37 -13.21 -7.14
C ARG A 102 -0.47 -11.98 -7.05
N THR A 103 -1.07 -10.79 -7.03
CA THR A 103 -0.32 -9.53 -6.89
C THR A 103 -0.67 -8.88 -5.55
N PRO A 104 0.10 -9.13 -4.47
CA PRO A 104 -0.17 -8.60 -3.14
C PRO A 104 0.05 -7.08 -3.02
N ASN A 105 -0.44 -6.49 -1.92
CA ASN A 105 -0.12 -5.12 -1.53
C ASN A 105 0.56 -5.10 -0.14
N PRO A 106 1.91 -5.02 -0.08
CA PRO A 106 2.64 -5.12 1.18
C PRO A 106 2.42 -3.89 2.09
N ASP A 107 2.09 -2.72 1.52
CA ASP A 107 1.93 -1.48 2.30
C ASP A 107 0.70 -1.56 3.23
N ILE A 108 -0.35 -2.28 2.82
CA ILE A 108 -1.54 -2.52 3.65
C ILE A 108 -1.19 -3.39 4.86
N LEU A 109 -0.42 -4.46 4.65
CA LEU A 109 0.04 -5.32 5.74
C LEU A 109 1.04 -4.61 6.66
N CYS A 110 1.92 -3.78 6.09
CA CYS A 110 2.83 -2.96 6.86
C CYS A 110 2.09 -1.99 7.78
N ASN A 111 1.02 -1.35 7.32
CA ASN A 111 0.18 -0.54 8.20
C ASN A 111 -0.47 -1.42 9.28
N LYS A 112 -1.10 -2.54 8.88
CA LYS A 112 -1.84 -3.41 9.80
C LYS A 112 -0.98 -4.01 10.91
N TYR A 113 0.19 -4.55 10.58
CA TYR A 113 1.02 -5.35 11.49
C TYR A 113 2.24 -4.62 12.04
N ILE A 114 2.72 -3.55 11.39
CA ILE A 114 3.91 -2.83 11.85
C ILE A 114 3.52 -1.47 12.41
N LYS A 115 3.00 -0.56 11.58
CA LYS A 115 2.76 0.83 12.00
C LYS A 115 1.65 0.99 13.03
N PHE A 116 0.58 0.21 12.93
CA PHE A 116 -0.58 0.30 13.83
C PHE A 116 -0.73 -0.94 14.73
N ASP A 117 0.32 -1.76 14.82
CA ASP A 117 0.42 -2.84 15.81
C ASP A 117 1.75 -2.77 16.57
N LYS A 118 2.88 -3.22 16.00
CA LYS A 118 4.18 -3.23 16.69
C LYS A 118 4.65 -1.85 17.17
N PHE A 119 4.56 -0.85 16.31
CA PHE A 119 4.87 0.53 16.67
C PHE A 119 3.91 1.05 17.76
N ALA A 120 2.62 0.75 17.64
CA ALA A 120 1.59 1.19 18.58
C ALA A 120 1.83 0.60 19.97
N LYS A 121 2.05 -0.72 20.04
CA LYS A 121 2.42 -1.44 21.27
C LYS A 121 3.65 -0.83 21.92
N TYR A 122 4.73 -0.64 21.16
CA TYR A 122 5.94 -0.03 21.69
C TYR A 122 5.72 1.39 22.22
N ALA A 123 4.96 2.21 21.50
CA ALA A 123 4.61 3.56 21.91
C ALA A 123 3.82 3.58 23.23
N PHE A 124 2.81 2.73 23.36
CA PHE A 124 1.96 2.68 24.55
C PHE A 124 2.69 2.07 25.75
N GLU A 125 3.40 0.96 25.57
CA GLU A 125 3.99 0.17 26.66
C GLU A 125 5.34 0.72 27.15
N HIS A 126 6.18 1.25 26.24
CA HIS A 126 7.54 1.67 26.58
C HIS A 126 7.75 3.18 26.60
N LEU A 127 6.92 3.92 25.85
CA LEU A 127 7.01 5.39 25.80
C LEU A 127 5.86 6.08 26.55
N ASN A 128 4.94 5.32 27.15
CA ASN A 128 3.77 5.81 27.89
C ASN A 128 2.93 6.80 27.05
N ALA A 129 2.73 6.50 25.77
CA ALA A 129 1.94 7.35 24.89
C ALA A 129 0.45 7.33 25.28
N ASP A 130 -0.23 8.47 25.19
CA ASP A 130 -1.69 8.51 25.19
C ASP A 130 -2.24 8.21 23.78
N TYR A 131 -1.53 8.67 22.75
CA TYR A 131 -1.87 8.51 21.35
C TYR A 131 -0.63 8.21 20.50
N ILE A 132 -0.86 7.60 19.34
CA ILE A 132 0.12 7.56 18.27
C ILE A 132 -0.28 8.49 17.12
N ALA A 133 0.71 8.94 16.35
CA ALA A 133 0.47 9.70 15.14
C ALA A 133 1.32 9.19 13.98
N MET A 134 0.80 9.36 12.76
CA MET A 134 1.50 9.03 11.52
C MET A 134 1.34 10.15 10.50
N GLY A 135 2.31 10.29 9.59
CA GLY A 135 2.25 11.22 8.46
C GLY A 135 1.32 10.78 7.32
N HIS A 136 0.21 10.12 7.65
CA HIS A 136 -0.74 9.62 6.66
C HIS A 136 -1.78 10.68 6.28
N TYR A 137 -2.11 10.74 5.00
CA TYR A 137 -3.21 11.53 4.46
C TYR A 137 -4.52 10.78 4.65
N ALA A 138 -5.03 10.80 5.87
CA ALA A 138 -6.35 10.28 6.19
C ALA A 138 -6.91 11.05 7.39
N LYS A 139 -8.19 10.88 7.67
CA LYS A 139 -8.83 11.45 8.85
C LYS A 139 -9.33 10.33 9.75
N VAL A 140 -9.06 10.44 11.04
CA VAL A 140 -9.55 9.50 12.04
C VAL A 140 -10.39 10.26 13.05
N VAL A 141 -11.62 9.82 13.28
CA VAL A 141 -12.54 10.40 14.27
C VAL A 141 -13.16 9.27 15.07
N ASN A 142 -12.93 9.23 16.38
CA ASN A 142 -13.50 8.22 17.29
C ASN A 142 -13.29 6.77 16.83
N GLY A 143 -12.11 6.43 16.31
CA GLY A 143 -11.81 5.08 15.81
C GLY A 143 -12.38 4.77 14.42
N HIS A 144 -12.88 5.78 13.70
CA HIS A 144 -13.43 5.61 12.36
C HIS A 144 -12.58 6.34 11.31
N LEU A 145 -12.38 5.70 10.16
CA LEU A 145 -11.52 6.19 9.09
C LEU A 145 -12.32 6.97 8.04
N TYR A 146 -11.80 8.12 7.64
CA TYR A 146 -12.37 9.00 6.61
C TYR A 146 -11.28 9.46 5.65
N ARG A 147 -11.67 9.81 4.43
CA ARG A 147 -10.78 10.37 3.42
C ARG A 147 -10.13 11.66 3.92
N ALA A 148 -8.94 11.94 3.40
CA ALA A 148 -8.29 13.23 3.58
C ALA A 148 -8.88 14.30 2.65
N LYS A 149 -8.70 15.57 3.02
CA LYS A 149 -9.03 16.74 2.17
C LYS A 149 -8.36 16.66 0.79
N ASP A 150 -7.11 16.19 0.75
CA ASP A 150 -6.36 16.02 -0.49
C ASP A 150 -6.72 14.69 -1.17
N SER A 151 -7.66 14.71 -2.10
CA SER A 151 -8.13 13.51 -2.80
C SER A 151 -7.04 12.82 -3.64
N GLN A 152 -6.01 13.56 -4.08
CA GLN A 152 -4.90 13.00 -4.87
C GLN A 152 -3.87 12.28 -3.99
N LYS A 153 -3.85 12.60 -2.70
CA LYS A 153 -2.96 12.01 -1.70
C LYS A 153 -3.69 11.16 -0.68
N ASP A 154 -5.02 11.09 -0.69
CA ASP A 154 -5.84 10.29 0.22
C ASP A 154 -5.34 8.85 0.34
N GLN A 155 -4.82 8.50 1.51
CA GLN A 155 -4.18 7.22 1.81
C GLN A 155 -5.10 6.24 2.56
N THR A 156 -6.40 6.53 2.67
CA THR A 156 -7.36 5.62 3.31
C THR A 156 -7.35 4.22 2.72
N TYR A 157 -7.05 4.07 1.42
CA TYR A 157 -6.89 2.78 0.76
C TYR A 157 -5.87 1.88 1.48
N PHE A 158 -4.73 2.43 1.89
CA PHE A 158 -3.67 1.67 2.56
C PHE A 158 -3.97 1.38 4.03
N LEU A 159 -4.99 2.04 4.59
CA LEU A 159 -5.40 1.95 5.99
C LEU A 159 -6.71 1.18 6.18
N ALA A 160 -7.32 0.71 5.09
CA ALA A 160 -8.66 0.13 5.08
C ALA A 160 -8.80 -1.16 5.91
N GLN A 161 -7.70 -1.87 6.15
CA GLN A 161 -7.68 -3.08 6.98
C GLN A 161 -7.47 -2.81 8.49
N LEU A 162 -7.33 -1.56 8.90
CA LEU A 162 -7.26 -1.20 10.32
C LEU A 162 -8.67 -1.29 10.94
N ASN A 163 -8.76 -1.88 12.12
CA ASN A 163 -10.02 -1.93 12.86
C ASN A 163 -10.21 -0.70 13.77
N SER A 164 -11.41 -0.54 14.34
CA SER A 164 -11.72 0.64 15.16
C SER A 164 -10.92 0.74 16.46
N GLU A 165 -10.47 -0.39 17.01
CA GLU A 165 -9.60 -0.42 18.20
C GLU A 165 -8.21 0.14 17.89
N GLN A 166 -7.61 -0.31 16.78
CA GLN A 166 -6.32 0.22 16.31
C GLN A 166 -6.40 1.72 16.03
N LEU A 167 -7.55 2.21 15.53
CA LEU A 167 -7.77 3.61 15.19
C LEU A 167 -8.15 4.49 16.39
N SER A 168 -8.59 3.92 17.52
CA SER A 168 -9.19 4.71 18.61
C SER A 168 -8.22 5.68 19.29
N LYS A 169 -6.91 5.40 19.20
CA LYS A 169 -5.83 6.21 19.78
C LYS A 169 -4.87 6.77 18.71
N VAL A 170 -5.36 6.95 17.48
CA VAL A 170 -4.58 7.44 16.35
C VAL A 170 -4.93 8.89 16.02
N LEU A 171 -3.88 9.70 15.83
CA LEU A 171 -3.98 11.06 15.31
C LEU A 171 -3.41 11.12 13.89
N MET A 172 -4.11 11.82 13.00
CA MET A 172 -3.68 12.06 11.62
C MET A 172 -3.61 13.58 11.35
N PRO A 173 -2.49 14.26 11.70
CA PRO A 173 -2.43 15.72 11.69
C PRO A 173 -2.55 16.36 10.29
N LEU A 174 -2.40 15.57 9.23
CA LEU A 174 -2.43 16.04 7.84
C LEU A 174 -3.81 15.95 7.19
N SER A 175 -4.83 15.48 7.91
CA SER A 175 -6.17 15.20 7.38
C SER A 175 -6.78 16.35 6.58
N ASP A 176 -6.56 17.58 7.03
CA ASP A 176 -7.21 18.78 6.51
C ASP A 176 -6.22 19.68 5.73
N LEU A 177 -5.07 19.14 5.32
CA LEU A 177 -4.05 19.82 4.53
C LEU A 177 -3.77 19.12 3.20
N THR A 178 -3.51 19.91 2.18
CA THR A 178 -3.01 19.47 0.88
C THR A 178 -1.50 19.29 0.91
N LYS A 179 -0.96 18.49 -0.01
CA LYS A 179 0.50 18.33 -0.14
C LYS A 179 1.23 19.67 -0.36
N THR A 180 0.61 20.58 -1.10
CA THR A 180 1.14 21.91 -1.37
C THR A 180 1.23 22.74 -0.10
N GLU A 181 0.15 22.77 0.72
CA GLU A 181 0.13 23.45 2.02
C GLU A 181 1.21 22.87 2.96
N ILE A 182 1.39 21.54 2.98
CA ILE A 182 2.41 20.87 3.79
C ILE A 182 3.83 21.26 3.36
N ARG A 183 4.11 21.30 2.05
CA ARG A 183 5.44 21.71 1.55
C ARG A 183 5.71 23.18 1.85
N ALA A 184 4.72 24.06 1.70
CA ALA A 184 4.85 25.48 2.03
C ALA A 184 5.16 25.68 3.52
N LEU A 185 4.42 24.99 4.41
CA LEU A 185 4.66 25.06 5.84
C LEU A 185 6.06 24.52 6.21
N ALA A 186 6.50 23.43 5.60
CA ALA A 186 7.84 22.91 5.83
C ALA A 186 8.95 23.90 5.40
N GLN A 187 8.73 24.64 4.31
CA GLN A 187 9.65 25.67 3.83
C GLN A 187 9.66 26.89 4.76
N GLU A 188 8.48 27.37 5.19
CA GLU A 188 8.35 28.48 6.15
C GLU A 188 9.07 28.18 7.46
N LEU A 189 8.91 26.97 7.96
CA LEU A 189 9.60 26.49 9.16
C LEU A 189 11.09 26.23 8.93
N GLY A 190 11.58 26.26 7.68
CA GLY A 190 12.95 25.93 7.30
C GLY A 190 13.36 24.52 7.70
N LEU A 191 12.45 23.54 7.59
CA LEU A 191 12.74 22.15 7.94
C LEU A 191 13.73 21.54 6.94
N ALA A 192 14.68 20.74 7.42
CA ALA A 192 15.67 20.07 6.56
C ALA A 192 15.04 19.20 5.47
N THR A 193 13.84 18.67 5.73
CA THR A 193 13.07 17.82 4.80
C THR A 193 12.21 18.59 3.80
N ALA A 194 12.17 19.93 3.83
CA ALA A 194 11.23 20.73 3.05
C ALA A 194 11.32 20.49 1.53
N GLN A 195 12.52 20.27 1.01
CA GLN A 195 12.78 20.00 -0.41
C GLN A 195 12.92 18.50 -0.73
N LYS A 196 12.77 17.62 0.26
CA LYS A 196 12.92 16.18 0.06
C LYS A 196 11.81 15.67 -0.86
N LYS A 197 12.18 14.76 -1.78
CA LYS A 197 11.21 14.09 -2.64
C LYS A 197 10.38 13.11 -1.82
N ASP A 198 9.14 12.89 -2.25
CA ASP A 198 8.28 11.87 -1.64
C ASP A 198 8.89 10.49 -1.89
N SER A 199 8.83 9.61 -0.91
CA SER A 199 9.29 8.23 -1.07
C SER A 199 8.43 7.50 -2.11
N THR A 200 9.10 6.79 -3.02
CA THR A 200 8.50 5.91 -4.03
C THR A 200 8.87 4.46 -3.75
N GLY A 201 8.10 3.52 -4.29
CA GLY A 201 8.34 2.08 -4.12
C GLY A 201 7.65 1.48 -2.90
N ILE A 202 8.13 0.31 -2.46
CA ILE A 202 7.53 -0.47 -1.37
C ILE A 202 7.92 0.15 -0.03
N CYS A 203 6.97 0.26 0.91
CA CYS A 203 7.24 0.88 2.21
C CYS A 203 8.42 0.21 2.93
N PHE A 204 9.37 1.02 3.41
CA PHE A 204 10.65 0.65 4.07
C PHE A 204 11.74 0.03 3.18
N ILE A 205 11.39 -0.55 2.03
CA ILE A 205 12.35 -1.08 1.05
C ILE A 205 12.83 0.03 0.10
N GLY A 206 11.91 0.91 -0.32
CA GLY A 206 12.17 2.02 -1.23
C GLY A 206 12.03 1.65 -2.71
N GLU A 207 12.65 2.45 -3.58
CA GLU A 207 12.61 2.23 -5.03
C GLU A 207 13.60 1.13 -5.43
N ARG A 208 13.11 0.18 -6.23
CA ARG A 208 13.90 -0.93 -6.80
C ARG A 208 13.51 -1.16 -8.25
N ASP A 209 14.42 -1.74 -9.03
CA ASP A 209 14.01 -2.47 -10.23
C ASP A 209 13.21 -3.70 -9.77
N PHE A 210 11.89 -3.63 -9.86
CA PHE A 210 10.99 -4.58 -9.21
C PHE A 210 11.19 -6.02 -9.69
N THR A 211 11.45 -6.23 -10.98
CA THR A 211 11.69 -7.56 -11.53
C THR A 211 12.97 -8.15 -10.94
N LYS A 212 14.06 -7.38 -10.92
CA LYS A 212 15.33 -7.82 -10.32
C LYS A 212 15.21 -8.01 -8.81
N PHE A 213 14.47 -7.14 -8.14
CA PHE A 213 14.21 -7.27 -6.70
C PHE A 213 13.54 -8.60 -6.36
N LEU A 214 12.48 -8.97 -7.09
CA LEU A 214 11.80 -10.25 -6.89
C LEU A 214 12.71 -11.45 -7.21
N GLN A 215 13.66 -11.32 -8.15
CA GLN A 215 14.61 -12.38 -8.49
C GLN A 215 15.55 -12.79 -7.33
N ASN A 216 15.71 -11.94 -6.30
CA ASN A 216 16.41 -12.36 -5.09
C ASN A 216 15.70 -13.51 -4.35
N TYR A 217 14.37 -13.62 -4.50
CA TYR A 217 13.52 -14.48 -3.67
C TYR A 217 12.74 -15.54 -4.46
N ILE A 218 12.45 -15.24 -5.72
CA ILE A 218 11.73 -16.11 -6.64
C ILE A 218 12.64 -16.29 -7.86
N PRO A 219 13.17 -17.49 -8.11
CA PRO A 219 14.03 -17.72 -9.28
C PRO A 219 13.31 -17.40 -10.58
N ALA A 220 14.03 -16.77 -11.53
CA ALA A 220 13.52 -16.56 -12.88
C ALA A 220 13.33 -17.89 -13.60
N GLN A 221 12.19 -18.04 -14.28
CA GLN A 221 11.84 -19.22 -15.07
C GLN A 221 11.27 -18.73 -16.39
N ASN A 222 12.00 -18.97 -17.47
CA ASN A 222 11.54 -18.54 -18.79
C ASN A 222 10.26 -19.27 -19.19
N GLY A 223 9.33 -18.52 -19.76
CA GLY A 223 8.04 -19.02 -20.22
C GLY A 223 7.58 -18.29 -21.47
N VAL A 224 6.41 -18.68 -21.97
CA VAL A 224 5.86 -18.20 -23.23
C VAL A 224 4.75 -17.18 -23.00
N ILE A 225 4.67 -16.20 -23.89
CA ILE A 225 3.57 -15.22 -23.95
C ILE A 225 2.59 -15.69 -25.03
N ILE A 226 1.35 -15.95 -24.62
CA ILE A 226 0.27 -16.40 -25.51
C ILE A 226 -0.76 -15.28 -25.66
N ASP A 227 -1.10 -14.93 -26.89
CA ASP A 227 -2.26 -14.11 -27.19
C ASP A 227 -3.54 -14.91 -26.90
N ILE A 228 -4.34 -14.44 -25.95
CA ILE A 228 -5.55 -15.15 -25.51
C ILE A 228 -6.60 -15.28 -26.62
N THR A 229 -6.55 -14.40 -27.63
CA THR A 229 -7.51 -14.33 -28.73
C THR A 229 -7.19 -15.31 -29.85
N THR A 230 -5.93 -15.34 -30.29
CA THR A 230 -5.46 -16.20 -31.38
C THR A 230 -4.93 -17.55 -30.88
N LYS A 231 -4.66 -17.67 -29.58
CA LYS A 231 -3.97 -18.81 -28.93
C LYS A 231 -2.55 -19.06 -29.48
N LYS A 232 -1.96 -18.08 -30.16
CA LYS A 232 -0.60 -18.16 -30.69
C LYS A 232 0.41 -17.66 -29.67
N GLU A 233 1.58 -18.29 -29.67
CA GLU A 233 2.76 -17.73 -29.02
C GLU A 233 3.22 -16.48 -29.78
N ILE A 234 3.37 -15.38 -29.06
CA ILE A 234 3.77 -14.09 -29.64
C ILE A 234 5.03 -13.50 -28.99
N GLY A 235 5.62 -14.21 -28.02
CA GLY A 235 6.84 -13.80 -27.35
C GLY A 235 7.19 -14.70 -26.16
N SER A 236 8.18 -14.27 -25.38
CA SER A 236 8.64 -14.97 -24.18
C SER A 236 8.81 -14.00 -23.01
N HIS A 237 8.85 -14.55 -21.80
CA HIS A 237 9.00 -13.78 -20.56
C HIS A 237 9.98 -14.46 -19.60
N VAL A 238 10.49 -13.69 -18.63
CA VAL A 238 11.46 -14.18 -17.63
C VAL A 238 10.83 -14.86 -16.40
N GLY A 239 9.50 -14.87 -16.32
CA GLY A 239 8.70 -15.61 -15.32
C GLY A 239 7.33 -14.97 -15.12
N CYS A 240 6.28 -15.78 -15.05
CA CYS A 240 4.90 -15.27 -14.96
C CYS A 240 4.65 -14.39 -13.72
N PHE A 241 5.37 -14.63 -12.62
CA PHE A 241 5.27 -13.90 -11.36
C PHE A 241 5.64 -12.41 -11.47
N TYR A 242 6.47 -12.01 -12.44
CA TYR A 242 6.95 -10.63 -12.59
C TYR A 242 5.97 -9.70 -13.30
N TYR A 243 4.82 -10.22 -13.72
CA TYR A 243 3.83 -9.51 -14.50
C TYR A 243 2.53 -9.41 -13.72
N THR A 244 1.83 -8.29 -13.81
CA THR A 244 0.53 -8.09 -13.15
C THR A 244 -0.57 -7.90 -14.19
N ILE A 245 -1.80 -8.34 -13.88
CA ILE A 245 -2.97 -8.13 -14.77
C ILE A 245 -3.12 -6.64 -15.12
N GLY A 246 -3.36 -6.34 -16.39
CA GLY A 246 -3.42 -4.98 -16.95
C GLY A 246 -2.05 -4.34 -17.22
N GLN A 247 -0.93 -5.03 -16.97
CA GLN A 247 0.40 -4.53 -17.28
C GLN A 247 0.63 -4.47 -18.80
N ARG A 248 1.17 -3.35 -19.26
CA ARG A 248 1.57 -3.13 -20.67
C ARG A 248 3.10 -3.15 -20.87
N LYS A 249 3.83 -2.53 -19.94
CA LYS A 249 5.29 -2.34 -20.07
C LYS A 249 6.03 -3.62 -19.70
N GLY A 250 7.20 -3.83 -20.29
CA GLY A 250 8.08 -4.97 -19.97
C GLY A 250 7.70 -6.30 -20.64
N LEU A 251 6.69 -6.30 -21.53
CA LEU A 251 6.31 -7.48 -22.32
C LEU A 251 7.23 -7.73 -23.51
N ASN A 252 8.04 -6.74 -23.92
CA ASN A 252 8.94 -6.80 -25.08
C ASN A 252 8.26 -7.20 -26.40
N LEU A 253 6.94 -7.02 -26.52
CA LEU A 253 6.15 -7.23 -27.74
C LEU A 253 6.21 -6.03 -28.69
N GLY A 254 7.41 -5.46 -28.88
CA GLY A 254 7.63 -4.35 -29.82
C GLY A 254 7.38 -4.79 -31.26
N GLY A 255 6.85 -3.89 -32.10
CA GLY A 255 6.56 -4.19 -33.51
C GLY A 255 5.17 -4.77 -33.80
N MET A 256 4.35 -5.01 -32.77
CA MET A 256 2.94 -5.37 -32.94
C MET A 256 2.12 -4.16 -33.43
N CYS A 257 1.07 -4.43 -34.22
CA CYS A 257 0.19 -3.40 -34.78
C CYS A 257 -0.56 -2.57 -33.72
N GLU A 258 -0.74 -3.14 -32.52
CA GLU A 258 -1.38 -2.46 -31.39
C GLU A 258 -0.78 -2.90 -30.05
N PRO A 259 -0.99 -2.14 -28.96
CA PRO A 259 -0.52 -2.51 -27.63
C PRO A 259 -1.20 -3.77 -27.09
N TYR A 260 -0.44 -4.57 -26.35
CA TYR A 260 -0.93 -5.73 -25.59
C TYR A 260 -0.88 -5.48 -24.09
N TYR A 261 -1.80 -6.12 -23.37
CA TYR A 261 -1.92 -6.06 -21.92
C TYR A 261 -2.00 -7.47 -21.34
N VAL A 262 -1.35 -7.71 -20.22
CA VAL A 262 -1.48 -8.97 -19.47
C VAL A 262 -2.92 -9.14 -19.03
N CYS A 263 -3.59 -10.18 -19.50
CA CYS A 263 -4.96 -10.51 -19.10
C CYS A 263 -5.03 -11.71 -18.17
N GLY A 264 -3.99 -12.56 -18.13
CA GLY A 264 -3.99 -13.77 -17.33
C GLY A 264 -2.61 -14.39 -17.16
N ARG A 265 -2.50 -15.35 -16.24
CA ARG A 265 -1.30 -16.11 -15.92
C ARG A 265 -1.67 -17.57 -15.60
N ASP A 266 -0.98 -18.52 -16.21
CA ASP A 266 -0.96 -19.91 -15.74
C ASP A 266 0.39 -20.18 -15.08
N VAL A 267 0.39 -20.19 -13.75
CA VAL A 267 1.61 -20.41 -12.96
C VAL A 267 2.14 -21.83 -13.12
N LYS A 268 1.26 -22.83 -13.28
CA LYS A 268 1.68 -24.24 -13.36
C LYS A 268 2.39 -24.53 -14.68
N GLN A 269 1.88 -23.97 -15.76
CA GLN A 269 2.48 -24.11 -17.10
C GLN A 269 3.50 -23.00 -17.41
N ASN A 270 3.65 -22.02 -16.52
CA ASN A 270 4.47 -20.82 -16.71
C ASN A 270 4.15 -20.08 -18.02
N ILE A 271 2.86 -19.83 -18.24
CA ILE A 271 2.32 -19.12 -19.41
C ILE A 271 1.79 -17.75 -18.97
N LEU A 272 2.10 -16.72 -19.76
CA LEU A 272 1.52 -15.39 -19.62
C LEU A 272 0.49 -15.14 -20.73
N TYR A 273 -0.76 -14.92 -20.38
CA TYR A 273 -1.80 -14.56 -21.33
C TYR A 273 -1.88 -13.06 -21.51
N VAL A 274 -1.89 -12.61 -22.76
CA VAL A 274 -2.04 -11.20 -23.13
C VAL A 274 -3.20 -11.00 -24.09
N ALA A 275 -3.83 -9.84 -24.02
CA ALA A 275 -4.90 -9.44 -24.92
C ALA A 275 -4.53 -8.12 -25.64
N PRO A 276 -4.88 -7.97 -26.93
CA PRO A 276 -4.70 -6.72 -27.65
C PRO A 276 -5.62 -5.63 -27.09
N SER A 277 -5.22 -4.37 -27.26
CA SER A 277 -5.95 -3.19 -26.78
C SER A 277 -7.38 -3.09 -27.33
N SER A 278 -7.59 -3.61 -28.54
CA SER A 278 -8.88 -3.74 -29.22
C SER A 278 -9.84 -4.72 -28.56
N GLN A 279 -9.35 -5.58 -27.65
CA GLN A 279 -10.14 -6.61 -26.96
C GLN A 279 -10.12 -6.43 -25.43
N PRO A 280 -10.63 -5.30 -24.90
CA PRO A 280 -10.58 -5.00 -23.46
C PRO A 280 -11.47 -5.91 -22.60
N HIS A 281 -12.35 -6.70 -23.21
CA HIS A 281 -13.27 -7.59 -22.50
C HIS A 281 -12.55 -8.71 -21.72
N PHE A 282 -11.35 -9.14 -22.15
CA PHE A 282 -10.49 -10.08 -21.40
C PHE A 282 -9.90 -9.49 -20.12
N LEU A 283 -10.01 -8.19 -19.91
CA LEU A 283 -9.63 -7.51 -18.67
C LEU A 283 -10.84 -7.12 -17.83
N LYS A 284 -12.06 -7.29 -18.36
CA LYS A 284 -13.27 -6.80 -17.73
C LYS A 284 -13.86 -7.84 -16.80
N SER A 285 -14.24 -7.41 -15.61
CA SER A 285 -15.02 -8.19 -14.64
C SER A 285 -16.21 -7.37 -14.16
N ASN A 286 -17.19 -8.02 -13.51
CA ASN A 286 -18.33 -7.34 -12.89
C ASN A 286 -18.71 -7.86 -11.51
N SER A 287 -17.99 -8.87 -11.00
CA SER A 287 -18.06 -9.28 -9.60
C SER A 287 -16.77 -9.95 -9.14
N LEU A 288 -16.58 -10.00 -7.82
CA LEU A 288 -15.45 -10.67 -7.19
C LEU A 288 -15.87 -11.30 -5.86
N VAL A 289 -15.04 -12.24 -5.39
CA VAL A 289 -15.05 -12.75 -4.01
C VAL A 289 -13.76 -12.31 -3.35
N ALA A 290 -13.87 -11.82 -2.11
CA ALA A 290 -12.74 -11.36 -1.31
C ALA A 290 -12.81 -11.92 0.11
N SER A 291 -11.65 -12.16 0.71
CA SER A 291 -11.50 -12.73 2.06
C SER A 291 -10.81 -11.78 3.04
N GLY A 292 -10.97 -12.10 4.33
CA GLY A 292 -10.29 -11.41 5.42
C GLY A 292 -10.74 -9.96 5.56
N TYR A 293 -12.04 -9.72 5.39
CA TYR A 293 -12.59 -8.38 5.43
C TYR A 293 -12.48 -7.76 6.82
N THR A 294 -12.12 -6.48 6.87
CA THR A 294 -12.21 -5.66 8.08
C THR A 294 -13.24 -4.56 7.82
N PHE A 295 -14.17 -4.34 8.76
CA PHE A 295 -15.00 -3.13 8.78
C PHE A 295 -14.53 -2.21 9.92
N ASN A 296 -14.28 -0.96 9.58
CA ASN A 296 -13.91 0.09 10.54
C ASN A 296 -15.06 1.08 10.82
N HIS A 297 -16.18 0.95 10.10
CA HIS A 297 -17.47 1.58 10.40
C HIS A 297 -18.55 0.54 10.58
N THR A 298 -19.42 0.75 11.58
CA THR A 298 -20.63 -0.06 11.80
C THR A 298 -21.88 0.58 11.19
N LYS A 299 -21.83 1.87 10.82
CA LYS A 299 -22.95 2.65 10.28
C LYS A 299 -22.63 3.23 8.90
N TYR A 300 -23.12 2.57 7.86
CA TYR A 300 -22.96 2.96 6.46
C TYR A 300 -24.22 2.69 5.64
N ASN A 301 -24.40 3.43 4.56
CA ASN A 301 -25.54 3.27 3.66
C ASN A 301 -25.22 2.25 2.54
N LEU A 302 -25.87 1.09 2.58
CA LEU A 302 -25.73 0.03 1.58
C LEU A 302 -26.03 0.48 0.14
N ASN A 303 -26.85 1.52 -0.03
CA ASN A 303 -27.24 2.03 -1.36
C ASN A 303 -26.24 3.04 -1.94
N ASN A 304 -25.26 3.48 -1.14
CA ASN A 304 -24.28 4.52 -1.50
C ASN A 304 -22.83 3.98 -1.52
N LEU A 305 -22.66 2.67 -1.64
CA LEU A 305 -21.33 2.08 -1.60
C LEU A 305 -20.57 2.29 -2.91
N SER A 306 -19.33 2.75 -2.78
CA SER A 306 -18.33 2.73 -3.83
C SER A 306 -17.11 1.92 -3.38
N ALA A 307 -16.25 1.57 -4.33
CA ALA A 307 -15.04 0.85 -4.00
C ALA A 307 -13.89 1.17 -4.95
N LYS A 308 -12.67 0.94 -4.45
CA LYS A 308 -11.43 0.97 -5.22
C LYS A 308 -10.81 -0.42 -5.21
N PHE A 309 -10.44 -0.92 -6.39
CA PHE A 309 -9.67 -2.17 -6.55
C PHE A 309 -8.16 -1.91 -6.63
N ARG A 310 -7.78 -0.63 -6.80
CA ARG A 310 -6.40 -0.13 -6.82
C ARG A 310 -6.36 1.30 -6.27
N TYR A 311 -5.24 1.69 -5.66
CA TYR A 311 -5.08 2.97 -4.95
C TYR A 311 -5.55 4.22 -5.73
N ARG A 312 -5.04 4.40 -6.96
CA ARG A 312 -5.31 5.58 -7.81
C ARG A 312 -6.48 5.40 -8.77
N GLN A 313 -7.34 4.41 -8.50
CA GLN A 313 -8.56 4.22 -9.26
C GLN A 313 -9.63 5.20 -8.79
N ASP A 314 -10.49 5.63 -9.71
CA ASP A 314 -11.75 6.28 -9.37
C ASP A 314 -12.68 5.31 -8.64
N ASP A 315 -13.60 5.88 -7.88
CA ASP A 315 -14.60 5.13 -7.14
C ASP A 315 -15.59 4.44 -8.10
N ILE A 316 -15.78 3.14 -7.92
CA ILE A 316 -16.75 2.35 -8.69
C ILE A 316 -17.92 2.00 -7.79
N LYS A 317 -19.15 2.25 -8.25
CA LYS A 317 -20.35 1.87 -7.49
C LYS A 317 -20.40 0.35 -7.33
N VAL A 318 -20.61 -0.11 -6.09
CA VAL A 318 -20.63 -1.54 -5.75
C VAL A 318 -21.82 -1.93 -4.90
N PHE A 319 -22.07 -3.23 -4.86
CA PHE A 319 -23.00 -3.88 -3.94
C PHE A 319 -22.23 -4.96 -3.19
N ILE A 320 -22.46 -5.05 -1.87
CA ILE A 320 -21.82 -6.03 -0.99
C ILE A 320 -22.82 -7.08 -0.53
N GLN A 321 -22.38 -8.33 -0.52
CA GLN A 321 -23.06 -9.45 0.10
C GLN A 321 -22.05 -10.19 0.99
N ILE A 322 -22.35 -10.31 2.28
CA ILE A 322 -21.54 -11.14 3.20
C ILE A 322 -21.92 -12.59 2.94
N LEU A 323 -20.92 -13.43 2.62
CA LEU A 323 -21.14 -14.86 2.36
C LEU A 323 -21.00 -15.67 3.65
N ASP A 324 -19.94 -15.40 4.42
CA ASP A 324 -19.65 -16.04 5.69
C ASP A 324 -18.77 -15.12 6.57
N GLN A 325 -18.16 -15.67 7.64
CA GLN A 325 -17.34 -14.91 8.59
C GLN A 325 -16.04 -14.34 8.00
N ILE A 326 -15.58 -14.87 6.87
CA ILE A 326 -14.30 -14.50 6.25
C ILE A 326 -14.48 -13.99 4.82
N HIS A 327 -15.54 -14.36 4.11
CA HIS A 327 -15.76 -14.02 2.70
C HIS A 327 -16.88 -13.01 2.47
N ILE A 328 -16.62 -12.09 1.54
CA ILE A 328 -17.61 -11.17 0.97
C ILE A 328 -17.63 -11.30 -0.56
N LYS A 329 -18.82 -11.16 -1.14
CA LYS A 329 -19.03 -11.00 -2.56
C LYS A 329 -19.30 -9.54 -2.89
N ILE A 330 -18.59 -9.01 -3.87
CA ILE A 330 -18.76 -7.64 -4.35
C ILE A 330 -19.23 -7.69 -5.80
N SER A 331 -20.29 -6.96 -6.12
CA SER A 331 -20.84 -6.83 -7.48
C SER A 331 -20.77 -5.37 -7.94
N TYR A 332 -20.35 -5.16 -9.18
CA TYR A 332 -20.15 -3.84 -9.79
C TYR A 332 -20.64 -3.90 -11.25
N PRO A 333 -21.95 -3.72 -11.50
CA PRO A 333 -22.57 -3.96 -12.81
C PRO A 333 -21.98 -3.13 -13.97
N SER A 334 -21.44 -1.94 -13.69
CA SER A 334 -20.73 -1.13 -14.71
C SER A 334 -19.49 -1.83 -15.27
N GLY A 335 -18.95 -2.77 -14.50
CA GLY A 335 -17.71 -3.48 -14.75
C GLY A 335 -16.48 -2.66 -14.37
N ALA A 336 -15.36 -3.36 -14.19
CA ALA A 336 -14.05 -2.78 -13.91
C ALA A 336 -12.97 -3.53 -14.70
N LEU A 337 -11.94 -2.80 -15.13
CA LEU A 337 -10.80 -3.36 -15.85
C LEU A 337 -9.70 -3.79 -14.89
N ALA A 338 -9.07 -4.92 -15.19
CA ALA A 338 -7.88 -5.44 -14.53
C ALA A 338 -8.03 -5.55 -13.00
N VAL A 339 -9.17 -6.03 -12.51
CA VAL A 339 -9.34 -6.44 -11.11
C VAL A 339 -8.42 -7.64 -10.88
N THR A 340 -7.54 -7.57 -9.88
CA THR A 340 -6.41 -8.51 -9.74
C THR A 340 -6.46 -9.25 -8.42
N PRO A 341 -6.47 -10.59 -8.42
CA PRO A 341 -6.31 -11.39 -7.21
C PRO A 341 -5.04 -11.03 -6.43
N GLY A 342 -5.17 -10.93 -5.10
CA GLY A 342 -4.12 -10.50 -4.16
C GLY A 342 -4.10 -8.99 -3.89
N GLN A 343 -4.67 -8.17 -4.78
CA GLN A 343 -4.93 -6.76 -4.47
C GLN A 343 -6.07 -6.63 -3.45
N GLN A 344 -6.31 -5.41 -3.00
CA GLN A 344 -7.29 -5.10 -1.98
C GLN A 344 -8.51 -4.43 -2.61
N ILE A 345 -9.69 -4.85 -2.17
CA ILE A 345 -10.91 -4.08 -2.38
C ILE A 345 -11.11 -3.19 -1.17
N VAL A 346 -11.25 -1.88 -1.39
CA VAL A 346 -11.53 -0.91 -0.33
C VAL A 346 -12.89 -0.27 -0.57
N LEU A 347 -13.76 -0.34 0.44
CA LEU A 347 -15.15 0.08 0.39
C LEU A 347 -15.31 1.48 1.00
N TYR A 348 -16.16 2.30 0.40
CA TYR A 348 -16.45 3.65 0.84
C TYR A 348 -17.96 3.94 0.86
N ASP A 349 -18.37 4.82 1.76
CA ASP A 349 -19.68 5.49 1.81
C ASP A 349 -19.43 7.00 1.84
N GLY A 350 -19.33 7.59 0.65
CA GLY A 350 -18.82 8.96 0.48
C GLY A 350 -17.41 9.11 1.05
N GLU A 351 -17.27 9.94 2.09
CA GLU A 351 -15.99 10.20 2.75
C GLU A 351 -15.58 9.11 3.75
N LYS A 352 -16.50 8.22 4.15
CA LYS A 352 -16.20 7.14 5.11
C LYS A 352 -15.48 6.01 4.39
N CYS A 353 -14.30 5.64 4.84
CA CYS A 353 -13.67 4.39 4.43
C CYS A 353 -14.26 3.26 5.27
N ILE A 354 -15.13 2.42 4.72
CA ILE A 354 -15.87 1.41 5.47
C ILE A 354 -14.97 0.25 5.90
N GLY A 355 -13.99 -0.09 5.07
CA GLY A 355 -13.17 -1.27 5.27
C GLY A 355 -12.52 -1.77 4.01
N GLY A 356 -11.87 -2.92 4.11
CA GLY A 356 -11.30 -3.58 2.93
C GLY A 356 -11.09 -5.07 3.12
N ALA A 357 -10.82 -5.76 2.02
CA ALA A 357 -10.62 -7.21 1.96
C ALA A 357 -9.65 -7.58 0.82
N THR A 358 -9.10 -8.79 0.86
CA THR A 358 -8.18 -9.28 -0.18
C THR A 358 -8.97 -9.95 -1.30
N ILE A 359 -8.78 -9.53 -2.54
CA ILE A 359 -9.47 -10.09 -3.70
C ILE A 359 -8.94 -11.50 -3.98
N ASP A 360 -9.79 -12.52 -3.91
CA ASP A 360 -9.41 -13.91 -4.17
C ASP A 360 -9.75 -14.34 -5.58
N GLU A 361 -11.00 -14.11 -5.98
CA GLU A 361 -11.53 -14.58 -7.26
C GLU A 361 -12.30 -13.47 -7.94
N VAL A 362 -12.28 -13.48 -9.28
CA VAL A 362 -12.89 -12.45 -10.11
C VAL A 362 -13.75 -13.12 -11.18
N PHE A 363 -14.91 -12.52 -11.47
CA PHE A 363 -15.95 -13.10 -12.31
C PHE A 363 -16.44 -12.09 -13.34
N TYR A 364 -16.87 -12.62 -14.48
CA TYR A 364 -17.59 -11.87 -15.50
C TYR A 364 -18.86 -12.61 -15.88
N ASN A 365 -20.02 -11.96 -15.71
CA ASN A 365 -21.34 -12.54 -16.01
C ASN A 365 -21.61 -13.90 -15.32
N GLY A 366 -21.07 -14.08 -14.11
CA GLY A 366 -21.24 -15.31 -13.32
C GLY A 366 -20.20 -16.40 -13.59
N GLU A 367 -19.39 -16.27 -14.63
CA GLU A 367 -18.28 -17.17 -14.91
C GLU A 367 -17.00 -16.68 -14.24
N LYS A 368 -16.28 -17.62 -13.61
CA LYS A 368 -14.98 -17.34 -13.00
C LYS A 368 -13.95 -17.10 -14.11
N LEU A 369 -13.13 -16.07 -13.95
CA LEU A 369 -12.03 -15.81 -14.86
C LEU A 369 -10.83 -16.69 -14.44
N ASP A 370 -10.86 -17.95 -14.84
CA ASP A 370 -9.87 -18.98 -14.43
C ASP A 370 -8.46 -18.76 -14.98
N TYR A 371 -8.30 -17.83 -15.93
CA TYR A 371 -7.01 -17.45 -16.48
C TYR A 371 -6.24 -16.43 -15.62
N LEU A 372 -6.79 -15.95 -14.49
CA LEU A 372 -6.22 -14.85 -13.69
C LEU A 372 -5.15 -15.25 -12.67
#